data_AF-A0A372E2S4-F1
#
_entry.id   AF-A0A372E2S4-F1
#
_cell.length_a   1.000
_cell.length_b   1.000
_cell.length_c   1.000
_cell.angle_alpha   90.00
_cell.angle_beta   90.00
_cell.angle_gamma   90.00
#
_symmetry.space_group_name_H-M   'P 1'
#
loop_
_entity.id
_entity.type
_entity.pdbx_description
1 polymer ?
#
loop_
_entity_poly.entity_id
_entity_poly.type
_entity_poly.pdbx_seq_one_letter_code
_entity_poly.pdbx_strand_id
1 'polypeptide(L)'
;MQTPFFLFLGDIGGAELMLIMVVILIFFGANKIPELARGLGKGIREFKDASREIRSEVENYGQPAQQPYQQQFQEQPQQAYQPAAPVAEAAPVIAPPMDGGIAPVVTPEPLTTEPERSRLDQTS
;
A
#
# COMPACT_ATOMS: atom_id res chain seq x y z
N MET A 1 19.92 32.03 -42.42
CA MET A 1 19.01 32.64 -41.44
C MET A 1 17.64 32.02 -41.64
N GLN A 2 17.33 30.91 -40.94
CA GLN A 2 16.01 30.27 -40.97
C GLN A 2 15.89 29.28 -39.81
N THR A 3 15.72 29.75 -38.57
CA THR A 3 15.34 28.85 -37.46
C THR A 3 14.41 29.52 -36.43
N PRO A 4 13.29 30.15 -36.81
CA PRO A 4 12.24 30.43 -35.83
C PRO A 4 11.51 29.15 -35.39
N PHE A 5 11.47 28.12 -36.24
CA PHE A 5 10.72 26.88 -35.96
C PHE A 5 11.38 26.01 -34.87
N PHE A 6 12.71 26.06 -34.72
CA PHE A 6 13.43 25.28 -33.72
C PHE A 6 13.42 25.91 -32.32
N LEU A 7 13.28 27.24 -32.21
CA LEU A 7 13.05 27.91 -30.92
C LEU A 7 11.64 27.64 -30.36
N PHE A 8 10.68 27.34 -31.24
CA PHE A 8 9.32 26.89 -30.89
C PHE A 8 9.26 25.45 -30.33
N LEU A 9 10.34 24.66 -30.48
CA LEU A 9 10.37 23.25 -30.07
C LEU A 9 11.04 23.02 -28.70
N GLY A 10 11.74 24.03 -28.17
CA GLY A 10 12.49 23.94 -26.90
C GLY A 10 11.67 24.31 -25.66
N ASP A 11 10.61 25.08 -25.85
CA ASP A 11 9.68 25.52 -24.80
C ASP A 11 8.27 25.25 -25.36
N ILE A 12 7.74 24.03 -25.18
CA ILE A 12 6.33 23.75 -25.50
C ILE A 12 5.50 24.53 -24.49
N GLY A 13 5.29 25.80 -24.78
CA GLY A 13 4.44 26.71 -24.06
C GLY A 13 2.98 26.57 -24.46
N GLY A 14 2.14 27.39 -23.83
CA GLY A 14 0.71 27.41 -24.13
C GLY A 14 0.38 27.88 -25.56
N ALA A 15 1.27 28.64 -26.20
CA ALA A 15 1.06 29.16 -27.56
C ALA A 15 1.19 28.05 -28.61
N GLU A 16 2.17 27.17 -28.45
CA GLU A 16 2.45 26.00 -29.27
C GLU A 16 1.25 25.04 -29.22
N LEU A 17 0.77 24.74 -28.01
CA LEU A 17 -0.40 23.90 -27.80
C LEU A 17 -1.63 24.52 -28.48
N MET A 18 -1.82 25.84 -28.36
CA MET A 18 -2.95 26.54 -28.97
C MET A 18 -2.90 26.49 -30.50
N LEU A 19 -1.72 26.64 -31.11
CA LEU A 19 -1.53 26.52 -32.56
C LEU A 19 -1.87 25.10 -33.05
N ILE A 20 -1.40 24.06 -32.35
CA ILE A 20 -1.74 22.66 -32.68
C ILE A 20 -3.24 22.43 -32.54
N MET A 21 -3.87 22.95 -31.47
CA MET A 21 -5.32 22.90 -31.25
C MET A 21 -6.07 23.50 -32.44
N VAL A 22 -5.69 24.71 -32.89
CA VAL A 22 -6.32 25.38 -34.04
C VAL A 22 -6.20 24.56 -35.31
N VAL A 23 -5.02 23.99 -35.60
CA VAL A 23 -4.82 23.13 -36.77
C VAL A 23 -5.76 21.92 -36.71
N ILE A 24 -5.81 21.22 -35.58
CA ILE A 24 -6.72 20.08 -35.37
C ILE A 24 -8.19 20.52 -35.53
N LEU A 25 -8.58 21.68 -35.01
CA LEU A 25 -9.94 22.21 -35.17
C LEU A 25 -10.29 22.56 -36.61
N ILE A 26 -9.34 22.91 -37.47
CA ILE A 26 -9.60 23.14 -38.89
C ILE A 26 -9.83 21.80 -39.62
N PHE A 27 -9.00 20.79 -39.36
CA PHE A 27 -9.11 19.49 -40.01
C PHE A 27 -10.32 18.68 -39.53
N PHE A 28 -10.54 18.63 -38.22
CA PHE A 28 -11.61 17.85 -37.61
C PHE A 28 -12.88 18.69 -37.35
N GLY A 29 -12.78 20.00 -37.23
CA GLY A 29 -13.89 20.88 -36.87
C GLY A 29 -14.05 21.07 -35.36
N ALA A 30 -14.46 22.28 -34.95
CA ALA A 30 -14.75 22.64 -33.55
C ALA A 30 -15.78 21.73 -32.86
N ASN A 31 -16.66 21.08 -33.63
CA ASN A 31 -17.71 20.23 -33.10
C ASN A 31 -17.27 18.77 -32.87
N LYS A 32 -16.22 18.28 -33.54
CA LYS A 32 -15.86 16.85 -33.49
C LYS A 32 -15.11 16.46 -32.23
N ILE A 33 -14.19 17.31 -31.74
CA ILE A 33 -13.48 17.08 -30.48
C ILE A 33 -14.44 16.90 -29.28
N PRO A 34 -15.41 17.80 -29.01
CA PRO A 34 -16.33 17.64 -27.88
C PRO A 34 -17.31 16.48 -28.08
N GLU A 35 -17.69 16.17 -29.32
CA GLU A 35 -18.53 15.01 -29.66
C GLU A 35 -17.81 13.69 -29.33
N LEU A 36 -16.56 13.55 -29.75
CA LEU A 36 -15.71 12.40 -29.44
C LEU A 36 -15.43 12.29 -27.93
N ALA A 37 -15.10 13.41 -27.28
CA ALA A 37 -14.86 13.43 -25.83
C ALA A 37 -16.11 13.00 -25.04
N ARG A 38 -17.31 13.43 -25.46
CA ARG A 38 -18.57 13.00 -24.85
C ARG A 38 -18.83 11.50 -25.06
N GLY A 39 -18.59 10.98 -26.26
CA GLY A 39 -18.73 9.55 -26.55
C GLY A 39 -17.76 8.70 -25.72
N LEU A 40 -16.47 9.06 -25.75
CA LEU A 40 -15.43 8.38 -24.97
C LEU A 40 -15.69 8.48 -23.46
N GLY A 41 -16.11 9.64 -22.97
CA GLY A 41 -16.41 9.84 -21.55
C GLY A 41 -17.56 8.96 -21.06
N LYS A 42 -18.61 8.78 -21.88
CA LYS A 42 -19.70 7.83 -21.58
C LYS A 42 -19.19 6.38 -21.57
N GLY A 43 -18.42 5.98 -22.59
CA GLY A 43 -17.85 4.64 -22.67
C GLY A 43 -16.92 4.30 -21.50
N ILE A 44 -16.04 5.22 -21.11
CA ILE A 44 -15.16 5.06 -19.94
C ILE A 44 -15.98 4.95 -18.64
N ARG A 45 -17.07 5.72 -18.52
CA ARG A 45 -17.95 5.66 -17.35
C ARG A 45 -18.65 4.31 -17.25
N GLU A 46 -19.30 3.86 -18.31
CA GLU A 46 -19.98 2.56 -18.37
C GLU A 46 -19.00 1.41 -18.12
N PHE A 47 -17.81 1.46 -18.71
CA PHE A 47 -16.76 0.48 -18.48
C PHE A 47 -16.33 0.41 -17.01
N LYS A 48 -16.15 1.58 -16.37
CA LYS A 48 -15.79 1.67 -14.95
C LYS A 48 -16.91 1.15 -14.04
N ASP A 49 -18.16 1.46 -14.37
CA ASP A 49 -19.33 1.05 -13.59
C ASP A 49 -19.49 -0.48 -13.67
N ALA A 50 -19.43 -1.06 -14.87
CA ALA A 50 -19.44 -2.52 -15.06
C ALA A 50 -18.26 -3.20 -14.36
N SER A 51 -17.05 -2.62 -14.44
CA SER A 51 -15.87 -3.13 -13.75
C SER A 51 -16.02 -3.12 -12.22
N ARG A 52 -16.72 -2.12 -11.67
CA ARG A 52 -16.99 -2.02 -10.23
C ARG A 52 -17.99 -3.06 -9.77
N GLU A 53 -19.04 -3.30 -10.54
CA GLU A 53 -20.06 -4.31 -10.24
C GLU A 53 -19.43 -5.70 -10.17
N ILE A 54 -18.66 -6.09 -11.18
CA ILE A 54 -17.92 -7.36 -11.20
C ILE A 54 -16.99 -7.50 -9.99
N ARG A 55 -16.26 -6.44 -9.62
CA ARG A 55 -15.40 -6.46 -8.41
C ARG A 55 -16.22 -6.65 -7.14
N SER A 56 -17.33 -5.92 -7.00
CA SER A 56 -18.18 -6.00 -5.81
C SER A 56 -18.88 -7.34 -5.66
N GLU A 57 -19.22 -7.99 -6.76
CA GLU A 57 -19.72 -9.36 -6.78
C GLU A 57 -18.66 -10.32 -6.26
N VAL A 58 -17.46 -10.31 -6.84
CA VAL A 58 -16.35 -11.19 -6.43
C VAL A 58 -15.98 -10.99 -4.96
N GLU A 59 -16.01 -9.75 -4.46
CA GLU A 59 -15.71 -9.43 -3.06
C GLU A 59 -16.84 -9.87 -2.10
N ASN A 60 -18.11 -9.73 -2.50
CA ASN A 60 -19.26 -10.23 -1.71
C ASN A 60 -19.33 -11.76 -1.65
N TYR A 61 -18.98 -12.47 -2.72
CA TYR A 61 -18.95 -13.94 -2.72
C TYR A 61 -17.85 -14.52 -1.81
N GLY A 62 -16.85 -13.71 -1.43
CA GLY A 62 -15.78 -14.09 -0.50
C GLY A 62 -16.04 -13.78 0.98
N GLN A 63 -17.14 -13.10 1.32
CA GLN A 63 -17.43 -12.69 2.69
C GLN A 63 -18.44 -13.65 3.35
N PRO A 64 -18.04 -14.54 4.27
CA PRO A 64 -19.00 -15.27 5.08
C PRO A 64 -19.74 -14.24 5.94
N ALA A 65 -21.08 -14.27 5.88
CA ALA A 65 -21.95 -13.39 6.66
C ALA A 65 -21.52 -13.37 8.14
N GLN A 66 -21.18 -12.18 8.65
CA GLN A 66 -20.88 -12.00 10.07
C GLN A 66 -22.11 -12.38 10.90
N GLN A 67 -21.97 -13.45 11.66
CA GLN A 67 -22.96 -13.95 12.60
C GLN A 67 -23.05 -13.03 13.85
N PRO A 68 -24.25 -12.64 14.30
CA PRO A 68 -24.44 -11.75 15.46
C PRO A 68 -24.36 -12.48 16.83
N TYR A 69 -23.40 -13.40 17.02
CA TYR A 69 -23.30 -14.21 18.26
C TYR A 69 -22.57 -13.54 19.44
N GLN A 70 -22.14 -12.28 19.32
CA GLN A 70 -21.30 -11.63 20.35
C GLN A 70 -22.07 -10.79 21.39
N GLN A 71 -23.41 -10.73 21.37
CA GLN A 71 -24.16 -9.86 22.30
C GLN A 71 -24.90 -10.57 23.45
N GLN A 72 -24.88 -11.91 23.54
CA GLN A 72 -25.65 -12.64 24.56
C GLN A 72 -24.84 -13.12 25.79
N PHE A 73 -23.56 -12.73 25.93
CA PHE A 73 -22.71 -13.19 27.04
C PHE A 73 -22.38 -12.12 28.10
N GLN A 74 -23.18 -11.05 28.22
CA GLN A 74 -23.00 -10.03 29.25
C GLN A 74 -24.23 -9.88 30.16
N GLU A 75 -24.68 -10.95 30.79
CA GLU A 75 -25.57 -10.87 31.96
C GLU A 75 -25.19 -11.96 32.98
N GLN A 76 -24.18 -11.69 33.80
CA GLN A 76 -23.86 -12.48 35.00
C GLN A 76 -24.14 -11.63 36.25
N PRO A 77 -25.19 -11.92 37.04
CA PRO A 77 -25.38 -11.29 38.34
C PRO A 77 -24.33 -11.83 39.33
N GLN A 78 -23.31 -11.02 39.57
CA GLN A 78 -22.30 -11.27 40.60
C GLN A 78 -22.84 -10.81 41.96
N GLN A 79 -23.40 -11.72 42.76
CA GLN A 79 -23.47 -11.54 44.20
C GLN A 79 -23.75 -12.87 44.91
N ALA A 80 -23.21 -12.97 46.12
CA ALA A 80 -23.42 -14.01 47.13
C ALA A 80 -22.46 -15.21 47.13
N TYR A 81 -21.16 -15.00 47.34
CA TYR A 81 -20.38 -15.85 48.25
C TYR A 81 -19.27 -15.04 48.93
N GLN A 82 -19.54 -14.60 50.16
CA GLN A 82 -18.52 -14.24 51.14
C GLN A 82 -19.04 -14.59 52.54
N PRO A 83 -18.48 -15.62 53.17
CA PRO A 83 -18.41 -15.68 54.62
C PRO A 83 -16.95 -15.72 55.11
N ALA A 84 -16.76 -15.24 56.33
CA ALA A 84 -15.51 -14.73 56.88
C ALA A 84 -14.73 -15.71 57.78
N ALA A 85 -13.39 -15.54 57.74
CA ALA A 85 -12.38 -15.66 58.83
C ALA A 85 -12.02 -17.08 59.37
N PRO A 86 -10.93 -17.29 60.18
CA PRO A 86 -9.87 -16.37 60.69
C PRO A 86 -8.39 -16.90 60.72
N VAL A 87 -7.44 -15.95 60.92
CA VAL A 87 -6.03 -15.93 61.45
C VAL A 87 -5.12 -17.16 61.67
N ALA A 88 -3.79 -16.84 61.66
CA ALA A 88 -2.63 -17.48 62.34
C ALA A 88 -1.82 -18.47 61.45
N GLU A 89 -0.48 -18.51 61.36
CA GLU A 89 0.64 -17.95 62.14
C GLU A 89 1.98 -18.36 61.45
N ALA A 90 3.06 -17.63 61.80
CA ALA A 90 4.50 -17.96 61.68
C ALA A 90 5.29 -17.59 60.40
N ALA A 91 6.32 -16.76 60.63
CA ALA A 91 7.28 -16.12 59.71
C ALA A 91 8.53 -17.01 59.41
N PRO A 92 9.73 -16.43 59.12
CA PRO A 92 10.23 -15.68 57.96
C PRO A 92 11.30 -16.52 57.20
N VAL A 93 12.25 -15.87 56.48
CA VAL A 93 13.59 -16.36 56.02
C VAL A 93 13.61 -17.20 54.71
N ILE A 94 14.43 -17.00 53.65
CA ILE A 94 15.72 -16.32 53.39
C ILE A 94 15.81 -16.03 51.86
N ALA A 95 16.22 -14.83 51.42
CA ALA A 95 16.98 -14.62 50.16
C ALA A 95 18.48 -14.60 50.54
N PRO A 96 19.51 -15.01 49.75
CA PRO A 96 19.86 -14.62 48.36
C PRO A 96 20.71 -15.76 47.64
N PRO A 97 21.65 -15.60 46.65
CA PRO A 97 22.19 -14.42 45.98
C PRO A 97 22.28 -14.43 44.44
N MET A 98 22.47 -13.22 43.92
CA MET A 98 22.93 -12.92 42.57
C MET A 98 24.43 -13.23 42.43
N ASP A 99 24.81 -13.81 41.30
CA ASP A 99 26.17 -13.84 40.75
C ASP A 99 25.96 -13.74 39.22
N GLY A 100 26.37 -12.70 38.49
CA GLY A 100 27.66 -12.03 38.53
C GLY A 100 28.47 -12.45 37.30
N GLY A 101 27.99 -12.15 36.09
CA GLY A 101 28.67 -12.54 34.86
C GLY A 101 28.40 -11.56 33.71
N ILE A 102 29.37 -10.69 33.47
CA ILE A 102 29.34 -9.55 32.56
C ILE A 102 29.98 -9.96 31.23
N ALA A 103 29.24 -9.79 30.12
CA ALA A 103 29.71 -9.47 28.75
C ALA A 103 30.61 -10.48 27.99
N PRO A 104 30.79 -10.37 26.65
CA PRO A 104 30.33 -9.33 25.74
C PRO A 104 29.55 -9.81 24.49
N VAL A 105 28.75 -8.88 23.97
CA VAL A 105 28.38 -8.79 22.55
C VAL A 105 29.64 -8.85 21.69
N VAL A 106 29.71 -9.82 20.78
CA VAL A 106 30.72 -9.87 19.72
C VAL A 106 30.00 -9.82 18.37
N THR A 107 29.93 -8.62 17.81
CA THR A 107 29.77 -8.35 16.39
C THR A 107 30.78 -7.25 16.14
N PRO A 108 31.85 -7.49 15.36
CA PRO A 108 31.74 -7.36 13.91
C PRO A 108 32.70 -8.26 13.09
N GLU A 109 32.28 -8.78 11.93
CA GLU A 109 33.24 -8.97 10.83
C GLU A 109 32.57 -8.87 9.45
N PRO A 110 32.89 -7.82 8.65
CA PRO A 110 32.55 -7.76 7.24
C PRO A 110 33.68 -8.41 6.43
N LEU A 111 33.47 -9.62 5.93
CA LEU A 111 34.32 -10.21 4.90
C LEU A 111 33.98 -9.59 3.54
N THR A 112 34.59 -8.44 3.24
CA THR A 112 34.88 -8.07 1.85
C THR A 112 36.26 -8.62 1.53
N THR A 113 36.34 -9.62 0.67
CA THR A 113 37.30 -9.74 -0.45
C THR A 113 37.28 -11.16 -1.01
N GLU A 114 36.68 -11.34 -2.19
CA GLU A 114 37.31 -12.18 -3.22
C GLU A 114 36.84 -11.70 -4.62
N PRO A 115 37.73 -11.13 -5.45
CA PRO A 115 37.47 -10.98 -6.86
C PRO A 115 37.80 -12.31 -7.54
N GLU A 116 36.77 -13.09 -7.92
CA GLU A 116 36.95 -14.28 -8.77
C GLU A 116 37.39 -13.81 -10.17
N ARG A 117 38.71 -13.71 -10.34
CA ARG A 117 39.36 -13.69 -11.64
C ARG A 117 39.23 -15.07 -12.28
N SER A 118 39.14 -15.03 -13.61
CA SER A 118 39.47 -16.14 -14.52
C SER A 118 38.51 -17.31 -14.53
N ARG A 119 37.46 -17.19 -15.36
CA ARG A 119 37.06 -18.34 -16.18
C ARG A 119 36.72 -17.95 -17.61
N LEU A 120 37.64 -18.37 -18.48
CA LEU A 120 37.39 -19.09 -19.72
C LEU A 120 37.02 -18.21 -20.91
N ASP A 121 37.97 -17.91 -21.79
CA ASP A 121 38.41 -18.81 -22.88
C ASP A 121 37.25 -19.06 -23.85
N GLN A 122 37.27 -18.38 -24.99
CA GLN A 122 37.69 -19.03 -26.24
C GLN A 122 36.81 -20.23 -26.61
N THR A 123 35.75 -19.96 -27.35
CA THR A 123 35.19 -20.87 -28.35
C THR A 123 34.55 -19.97 -29.41
N SER A 124 35.30 -19.64 -30.46
CA SER A 124 35.34 -20.28 -31.78
C SER A 124 34.03 -20.22 -32.56
#